data_AF-A0AAN5D2R1-F1
#
_entry.id   AF-A0AAN5D2R1-F1
#
_cell.length_a   1.000
_cell.length_b   1.000
_cell.length_c   1.000
_cell.angle_alpha   90.00
_cell.angle_beta   90.00
_cell.angle_gamma   90.00
#
_symmetry.space_group_name_H-M   'P 1'
#
loop_
_entity.id
_entity.type
_entity.pdbx_description
1 polymer ?
#
loop_
_entity_poly.entity_id
_entity_poly.type
_entity_poly.pdbx_seq_one_letter_code
_entity_poly.pdbx_strand_id
1 'polypeptide(L)'
;MNEIELDGVTREEFIEILRMIYPSNRAVTYDSGECLLELADQFQMLCVTERVEMFLMDDKCILTYATKSMTADEYRLFALQEHCLANLKTTQDVKSVEDSPKYNDFSDEMKAAILERKSQIERESESGPSASTE
;
A
#
# COMPACT_ATOMS: atom_id res chain seq x y z
N MET A 1 35.23 2.54 -21.10
CA MET A 1 34.06 1.99 -20.41
C MET A 1 33.75 2.96 -19.30
N ASN A 2 32.55 3.54 -19.30
CA ASN A 2 32.11 4.37 -18.19
C ASN A 2 31.38 3.42 -17.25
N GLU A 3 32.08 3.00 -16.21
CA GLU A 3 31.48 2.24 -15.11
C GLU A 3 30.77 3.22 -14.18
N ILE A 4 29.61 2.80 -13.66
CA ILE A 4 28.85 3.58 -12.69
C ILE A 4 28.73 2.67 -11.46
N GLU A 5 29.31 3.12 -10.35
CA GLU A 5 29.17 2.44 -9.06
C GLU A 5 27.79 2.78 -8.47
N LEU A 6 27.08 1.75 -8.04
CA LEU A 6 25.80 1.88 -7.34
C LEU A 6 26.05 1.52 -5.88
N ASP A 7 25.87 2.50 -4.99
CA ASP A 7 25.99 2.28 -3.55
C ASP A 7 24.64 1.86 -2.97
N GLY A 8 24.67 1.04 -1.92
CA GLY A 8 23.47 0.60 -1.20
C GLY A 8 22.59 -0.44 -1.92
N VAL A 9 23.05 -1.05 -3.02
CA VAL A 9 22.31 -2.14 -3.70
C VAL A 9 23.21 -3.35 -3.92
N THR A 10 22.68 -4.54 -3.60
CA THR A 10 23.36 -5.79 -3.95
C THR A 10 23.12 -6.15 -5.42
N ARG A 11 23.99 -6.99 -5.97
CA ARG A 11 23.87 -7.45 -7.36
C ARG A 11 22.54 -8.14 -7.60
N GLU A 12 22.09 -8.94 -6.65
CA GLU A 12 20.86 -9.73 -6.73
C GLU A 12 19.64 -8.82 -6.83
N GLU A 13 19.57 -7.80 -5.97
CA GLU A 13 18.52 -6.80 -5.93
C GLU A 13 18.44 -5.98 -7.22
N PHE A 14 19.60 -5.53 -7.72
CA PHE A 14 19.65 -4.79 -8.98
C PHE A 14 19.19 -5.65 -10.18
N ILE A 15 19.54 -6.95 -10.19
CA ILE A 15 19.04 -7.89 -11.20
C ILE A 15 17.52 -8.05 -11.11
N GLU A 16 16.92 -8.02 -9.91
CA GLU A 16 15.47 -8.08 -9.75
C GLU A 16 14.77 -6.86 -10.36
N ILE A 17 15.29 -5.66 -10.13
CA ILE A 17 14.78 -4.46 -10.81
C ILE A 17 14.89 -4.60 -12.33
N LEU A 18 16.06 -5.01 -12.83
CA LEU A 18 16.28 -5.20 -14.27
C LEU A 18 15.30 -6.21 -14.87
N ARG A 19 15.01 -7.30 -14.16
CA ARG A 19 13.99 -8.27 -14.56
C ARG A 19 12.59 -7.67 -14.56
N MET A 20 12.32 -6.67 -13.75
CA MET A 20 11.04 -5.98 -13.78
C MET A 20 10.93 -5.01 -14.96
N ILE A 21 11.97 -4.21 -15.24
CA ILE A 21 11.90 -3.16 -16.28
C ILE A 21 12.17 -3.66 -17.70
N TYR A 22 13.00 -4.69 -17.87
CA TYR A 22 13.24 -5.36 -19.14
C TYR A 22 12.26 -6.54 -19.25
N PRO A 23 11.85 -6.98 -20.46
CA PRO A 23 10.69 -7.84 -20.68
C PRO A 23 10.86 -9.23 -20.04
N SER A 24 10.59 -9.28 -18.75
CA SER A 24 10.35 -10.45 -17.94
C SER A 24 9.13 -10.09 -17.11
N ASN A 25 8.03 -10.77 -17.42
CA ASN A 25 6.75 -10.59 -16.76
C ASN A 25 6.75 -11.27 -15.37
N ARG A 26 7.84 -11.09 -14.61
CA ARG A 26 8.03 -11.77 -13.33
C ARG A 26 7.03 -11.19 -12.32
N ALA A 27 6.29 -12.08 -11.67
CA ALA A 27 5.36 -11.70 -10.62
C ALA A 27 6.12 -11.10 -9.43
N VAL A 28 5.62 -9.98 -8.92
CA VAL A 28 6.04 -9.40 -7.65
C VAL A 28 5.62 -10.34 -6.52
N THR A 29 6.51 -10.60 -5.58
CA THR A 29 6.21 -11.33 -4.33
C THR A 29 6.35 -10.37 -3.15
N TYR A 30 5.86 -10.74 -1.97
CA TYR A 30 5.97 -9.90 -0.78
C TYR A 30 7.43 -9.52 -0.47
N ASP A 31 8.31 -10.52 -0.35
CA ASP A 31 9.73 -10.29 -0.01
C ASP A 31 10.47 -9.46 -1.09
N SER A 32 10.06 -9.58 -2.35
CA SER A 32 10.62 -8.74 -3.41
C SER A 32 9.97 -7.36 -3.42
N GLY A 33 8.71 -7.21 -3.04
CA GLY A 33 7.97 -5.96 -3.08
C GLY A 33 8.56 -4.87 -2.19
N GLU A 34 8.94 -5.20 -0.95
CA GLU A 34 9.59 -4.24 -0.04
C GLU A 34 10.95 -3.79 -0.58
N CYS A 35 11.82 -4.74 -0.94
CA CYS A 35 13.11 -4.46 -1.56
C CYS A 35 12.99 -3.65 -2.86
N LEU A 36 12.01 -3.97 -3.70
CA LEU A 36 11.75 -3.24 -4.95
C LEU A 36 11.27 -1.82 -4.70
N LEU A 37 10.50 -1.57 -3.64
CA LEU A 37 10.05 -0.24 -3.26
C LEU A 37 11.21 0.61 -2.73
N GLU A 38 12.07 0.06 -1.86
CA GLU A 38 13.29 0.72 -1.39
C GLU A 38 14.15 1.19 -2.56
N LEU A 39 14.37 0.30 -3.54
CA LEU A 39 15.20 0.61 -4.68
C LEU A 39 14.48 1.52 -5.69
N ALA A 40 13.17 1.37 -5.85
CA ALA A 40 12.40 2.26 -6.71
C ALA A 40 12.40 3.69 -6.17
N ASP A 41 12.35 3.88 -4.85
CA ASP A 41 12.51 5.19 -4.22
C ASP A 41 13.95 5.71 -4.42
N GLN A 42 14.97 4.87 -4.17
CA GLN A 42 16.38 5.22 -4.36
C GLN A 42 16.70 5.67 -5.80
N PHE A 43 16.20 4.95 -6.79
CA PHE A 43 16.47 5.20 -8.22
C PHE A 43 15.38 6.03 -8.90
N GLN A 44 14.36 6.49 -8.16
CA GLN A 44 13.22 7.25 -8.67
C GLN A 44 12.48 6.56 -9.84
N MET A 45 12.31 5.24 -9.72
CA MET A 45 11.74 4.39 -10.76
C MET A 45 10.23 4.23 -10.61
N LEU A 46 9.48 5.25 -11.04
CA LEU A 46 8.01 5.26 -10.95
C LEU A 46 7.34 4.02 -11.54
N CYS A 47 7.85 3.46 -12.64
CA CYS A 47 7.28 2.27 -13.27
C CYS A 47 7.36 1.00 -12.41
N VAL A 48 8.35 0.91 -11.51
CA VAL A 48 8.49 -0.17 -10.55
C VAL A 48 7.52 0.06 -9.40
N THR A 49 7.48 1.29 -8.87
CA THR A 49 6.55 1.71 -7.83
C THR A 49 5.09 1.41 -8.21
N GLU A 50 4.65 1.87 -9.38
CA GLU A 50 3.28 1.62 -9.89
C GLU A 50 2.97 0.13 -10.01
N ARG A 51 3.96 -0.69 -10.43
CA ARG A 51 3.75 -2.14 -10.58
C ARG A 51 3.60 -2.84 -9.23
N VAL A 52 4.41 -2.46 -8.24
CA VAL A 52 4.26 -2.98 -6.88
C VAL A 52 2.95 -2.49 -6.27
N GLU A 53 2.57 -1.24 -6.50
CA GLU A 53 1.31 -0.66 -6.06
C GLU A 53 0.10 -1.46 -6.59
N MET A 54 0.08 -1.75 -7.91
CA MET A 54 -0.93 -2.61 -8.52
C MET A 54 -0.97 -4.02 -7.92
N PHE A 55 0.19 -4.60 -7.60
CA PHE A 55 0.24 -5.91 -6.96
C PHE A 55 -0.32 -5.90 -5.53
N LEU A 56 -0.06 -4.83 -4.77
CA LEU A 56 -0.60 -4.66 -3.42
C LEU A 56 -2.11 -4.42 -3.42
N MET A 57 -2.64 -3.82 -4.48
CA MET A 57 -4.09 -3.68 -4.69
C MET A 57 -4.79 -4.98 -5.08
N ASP A 58 -4.09 -5.94 -5.70
CA ASP A 58 -4.69 -7.21 -6.13
C ASP A 58 -5.23 -8.01 -4.92
N ASP A 59 -6.44 -8.57 -5.06
CA ASP A 59 -7.10 -9.42 -4.07
C ASP A 59 -6.31 -10.69 -3.74
N LYS A 60 -5.39 -11.10 -4.62
CA LYS A 60 -4.48 -12.23 -4.39
C LYS A 60 -3.40 -11.92 -3.36
N CYS A 61 -3.18 -10.64 -3.04
CA CYS A 61 -2.21 -10.24 -2.04
C CYS A 61 -2.74 -10.56 -0.64
N ILE A 62 -2.12 -11.53 0.02
CA ILE A 62 -2.49 -12.05 1.35
C ILE A 62 -2.26 -11.06 2.51
N LEU A 63 -1.70 -9.88 2.24
CA LEU A 63 -1.40 -8.88 3.26
C LEU A 63 -2.68 -8.24 3.81
N THR A 64 -2.65 -7.94 5.11
CA THR A 64 -3.72 -7.18 5.78
C THR A 64 -3.72 -5.73 5.32
N TYR A 65 -4.89 -5.08 5.38
CA TYR A 65 -5.01 -3.65 5.08
C TYR A 65 -4.10 -2.80 5.96
N ALA A 66 -3.83 -3.19 7.22
CA ALA A 66 -2.89 -2.48 8.07
C ALA A 66 -1.45 -2.47 7.50
N THR A 67 -0.97 -3.61 6.98
CA THR A 67 0.36 -3.68 6.35
C THR A 67 0.38 -2.96 5.00
N LYS A 68 -0.69 -3.07 4.20
CA LYS A 68 -0.81 -2.33 2.93
C LYS A 68 -0.82 -0.82 3.16
N SER A 69 -1.59 -0.34 4.14
CA SER A 69 -1.62 1.08 4.53
C SER A 69 -0.27 1.56 5.06
N MET A 70 0.44 0.76 5.86
CA MET A 70 1.80 1.12 6.33
C MET A 70 2.75 1.33 5.15
N THR A 71 2.77 0.38 4.22
CA THR A 71 3.62 0.44 3.02
C THR A 71 3.25 1.65 2.15
N ALA A 72 1.95 1.94 2.04
CA ALA A 72 1.48 3.10 1.30
C ALA A 72 1.91 4.43 1.94
N ASP A 73 1.93 4.50 3.27
CA ASP A 73 2.39 5.67 4.00
C ASP A 73 3.90 5.90 3.85
N GLU A 74 4.69 4.83 4.03
CA GLU A 74 6.15 4.86 3.98
C GLU A 74 6.68 5.27 2.61
N TYR A 75 6.14 4.67 1.54
CA TYR A 75 6.57 4.92 0.16
C TYR A 75 5.68 5.92 -0.59
N ARG A 76 4.76 6.60 0.11
CA ARG A 76 3.82 7.59 -0.46
C ARG A 76 3.04 7.07 -1.67
N LEU A 77 2.53 5.85 -1.56
CA LEU A 77 1.72 5.17 -2.58
C LEU A 77 0.27 5.64 -2.49
N PHE A 78 -0.03 6.78 -3.11
CA PHE A 78 -1.34 7.44 -3.00
C PHE A 78 -2.50 6.56 -3.47
N ALA A 79 -2.34 5.84 -4.59
CA ALA A 79 -3.43 5.04 -5.11
C ALA A 79 -3.69 3.83 -4.19
N LEU A 80 -2.65 3.23 -3.62
CA LEU A 80 -2.81 2.14 -2.64
C LEU A 80 -3.46 2.64 -1.35
N GLN A 81 -3.12 3.85 -0.89
CA GLN A 81 -3.76 4.48 0.26
C GLN A 81 -5.26 4.68 0.01
N GLU A 82 -5.63 5.27 -1.13
CA GLU A 82 -7.04 5.43 -1.53
C GLU A 82 -7.76 4.07 -1.62
N HIS A 83 -7.12 3.06 -2.22
CA HIS A 83 -7.67 1.72 -2.33
C HIS A 83 -7.89 1.07 -0.97
N CYS A 84 -6.97 1.23 -0.02
CA CYS A 84 -7.12 0.71 1.33
C CYS A 84 -8.28 1.43 2.04
N LEU A 85 -8.34 2.76 2.00
CA LEU A 85 -9.41 3.55 2.63
C LEU A 85 -10.80 3.24 2.03
N ALA A 86 -10.88 3.03 0.72
CA ALA A 86 -12.13 2.65 0.04
C ALA A 86 -12.61 1.25 0.43
N ASN A 87 -11.70 0.33 0.75
CA ASN A 87 -12.03 -1.02 1.18
C ASN A 87 -12.37 -1.12 2.68
N LEU A 88 -11.98 -0.15 3.50
CA LEU A 88 -12.50 -0.01 4.86
C LEU A 88 -13.98 0.42 4.79
N LYS A 89 -14.87 -0.55 4.93
CA LYS A 89 -16.33 -0.35 4.82
C LYS A 89 -17.04 -0.40 6.16
N THR A 90 -16.46 -1.06 7.15
CA THR A 90 -17.06 -1.20 8.48
C THR A 90 -16.19 -0.60 9.57
N THR A 91 -16.81 -0.22 10.68
CA THR A 91 -16.10 0.24 11.88
C THR A 91 -15.20 -0.86 12.46
N GLN A 92 -15.51 -2.14 12.21
CA GLN A 92 -14.67 -3.27 12.60
C GLN A 92 -13.39 -3.35 11.76
N ASP A 93 -13.47 -3.07 10.46
CA ASP A 93 -12.27 -3.02 9.61
C ASP A 93 -11.32 -1.92 10.07
N VAL A 94 -11.86 -0.74 10.37
CA VAL A 94 -11.06 0.37 10.91
C VAL A 94 -10.41 -0.01 12.25
N LYS A 95 -11.17 -0.61 13.16
CA LYS A 95 -10.63 -1.10 14.44
C LYS A 95 -9.52 -2.13 14.24
N SER A 96 -9.65 -3.02 13.27
CA SER A 96 -8.58 -4.00 12.97
C SER A 96 -7.26 -3.34 12.54
N VAL A 97 -7.33 -2.16 11.93
CA VAL A 97 -6.17 -1.33 11.59
C VAL A 97 -5.69 -0.55 12.81
N GLU A 98 -6.57 0.05 13.61
CA GLU A 98 -6.25 0.76 14.87
C GLU A 98 -5.58 -0.16 15.90
N ASP A 99 -6.05 -1.41 16.02
CA ASP A 99 -5.53 -2.42 16.96
C ASP A 99 -4.22 -3.05 16.48
N SER A 100 -3.81 -2.80 15.23
CA SER A 100 -2.54 -3.29 14.70
C SER A 100 -1.37 -2.60 15.42
N PRO A 101 -0.31 -3.32 15.80
CA PRO A 101 0.89 -2.71 16.40
C PRO A 101 1.51 -1.64 15.50
N LYS A 102 1.28 -1.73 14.18
CA LYS A 102 1.79 -0.79 13.16
C LYS A 102 1.06 0.57 13.16
N TYR A 103 -0.10 0.69 13.79
CA TYR A 103 -0.88 1.95 13.78
C TYR A 103 -0.12 3.11 14.44
N ASN A 104 0.70 2.82 15.46
CA ASN A 104 1.49 3.85 16.12
C ASN A 104 2.56 4.44 15.20
N ASP A 105 3.07 3.66 14.25
CA ASP A 105 4.13 4.04 13.32
C ASP A 105 3.62 4.85 12.11
N PHE A 106 2.30 4.95 11.94
CA PHE A 106 1.70 5.74 10.86
C PHE A 106 1.97 7.23 11.04
N SER A 107 2.10 7.93 9.91
CA SER A 107 2.10 9.38 9.85
C SER A 107 0.83 9.98 10.42
N ASP A 108 0.91 11.23 10.86
CA ASP A 108 -0.26 11.96 11.36
C ASP A 108 -1.31 12.12 10.24
N GLU A 109 -0.87 12.27 8.99
CA GLU A 109 -1.72 12.32 7.80
C GLU A 109 -2.52 11.03 7.61
N MET A 110 -1.87 9.87 7.69
CA MET A 110 -2.54 8.57 7.53
C MET A 110 -3.51 8.31 8.69
N LYS A 111 -3.12 8.62 9.93
CA LYS A 111 -4.01 8.52 11.10
C LYS A 111 -5.25 9.39 10.93
N ALA A 112 -5.08 10.64 10.47
CA ALA A 112 -6.19 11.55 10.20
C ALA A 112 -7.12 10.98 9.11
N ALA A 113 -6.57 10.45 8.02
CA ALA A 113 -7.35 9.85 6.93
C ALA A 113 -8.18 8.65 7.39
N ILE A 114 -7.62 7.78 8.24
CA ILE A 114 -8.32 6.62 8.82
C ILE A 114 -9.46 7.07 9.73
N LEU A 115 -9.23 8.07 10.60
CA LEU A 115 -10.25 8.61 11.51
C LEU A 115 -11.37 9.34 10.75
N GLU A 116 -11.02 10.05 9.67
CA GLU A 116 -12.02 10.67 8.79
C GLU A 116 -12.88 9.59 8.14
N ARG A 117 -12.27 8.53 7.62
CA ARG A 117 -13.00 7.40 7.01
C ARG A 117 -13.93 6.72 8.02
N LYS A 118 -13.48 6.51 9.26
CA LYS A 118 -14.32 6.02 10.37
C LYS A 118 -15.56 6.88 10.57
N SER A 119 -15.37 8.20 10.61
CA SER A 119 -16.47 9.17 10.78
C SER A 119 -17.46 9.13 9.62
N GLN A 120 -17.01 8.88 8.38
CA GLN A 120 -17.89 8.70 7.23
C GLN A 120 -18.72 7.42 7.36
N ILE A 121 -18.10 6.30 7.73
CA ILE A 121 -18.77 5.00 7.93
C ILE A 121 -19.85 5.10 9.01
N GLU A 122 -19.56 5.78 10.12
CA GLU A 122 -20.55 5.99 11.20
C GLU A 122 -21.76 6.79 10.71
N ARG A 123 -21.55 7.86 9.94
CA ARG A 123 -22.66 8.63 9.32
C ARG A 123 -23.44 7.83 8.28
N GLU A 124 -22.77 6.99 7.49
CA GLU A 124 -23.40 6.09 6.52
C GLU A 124 -24.26 5.02 7.23
N SER A 125 -23.82 4.54 8.39
CA SER A 125 -24.58 3.58 9.20
C SER A 125 -25.83 4.17 9.85
N GLU A 126 -25.84 5.48 10.12
CA GLU A 126 -27.01 6.20 10.66
C GLU A 126 -28.03 6.60 9.58
N SER A 127 -27.69 6.46 8.29
CA SER A 127 -28.47 7.02 7.17
C SER A 127 -29.20 6.01 6.26
N GLY A 128 -29.41 4.74 6.66
CA GLY A 128 -30.49 3.94 6.03
C GLY A 128 -30.85 2.56 6.64
N PRO A 129 -32.11 2.08 6.52
CA PRO A 129 -33.31 2.72 5.95
C PRO A 129 -34.46 2.92 6.97
N SER A 130 -34.98 4.14 7.04
CA SER A 130 -36.41 4.38 7.26
C SER A 130 -37.12 4.35 5.90
N ALA A 131 -37.77 3.25 5.54
CA ALA A 131 -38.75 3.22 4.46
C ALA A 131 -39.75 2.08 4.68
N SER A 132 -40.85 2.47 5.33
CA SER A 132 -42.24 2.01 5.21
C SER A 132 -42.56 0.51 5.27
N THR A 133 -43.02 0.13 6.46
CA THR A 133 -44.19 -0.74 6.63
C THR A 133 -45.41 -0.07 5.98
N GLU A 134 -45.94 -0.64 4.89
CA GLU A 134 -47.37 -0.61 4.53
C GLU A 134 -47.75 -1.93 3.86
#